data_AF-A0A846PLZ2-F1
#
_entry.id   AF-A0A846PLZ2-F1
#
_cell.length_a   1.000
_cell.length_b   1.000
_cell.length_c   1.000
_cell.angle_alpha   90.00
_cell.angle_beta   90.00
_cell.angle_gamma   90.00
#
_symmetry.space_group_name_H-M   'P 1'
#
loop_
_entity.id
_entity.type
_entity.pdbx_description
1 polymer ?
#
loop_
_entity_poly.entity_id
_entity_poly.type
_entity_poly.pdbx_seq_one_letter_code
_entity_poly.pdbx_strand_id
1 'polypeptide(L)'
;MKVVGVDLAGKSENPTGFCSLTDSKSETRLLFSDEDIISEIDVIKPDCIAIDAPFWLPRFGAWRPCEEKLLRRGFRPLSPLLPTMRILALRASKLVKVLRERGYKIIEVFSNASEKILGLSKEPRKNKDEYDALLCALTAKAYLEGKYEDLDGIIIPR
;
A
#
# COMPACT_ATOMS: atom_id res chain seq x y z
N MET A 1 1.88 -8.10 -17.40
CA MET A 1 2.28 -7.60 -16.06
C MET A 1 1.25 -8.04 -15.04
N LYS A 2 1.69 -8.38 -13.82
CA LYS A 2 0.84 -8.72 -12.69
C LYS A 2 1.29 -7.99 -11.44
N VAL A 3 0.40 -7.26 -10.81
CA VAL A 3 0.69 -6.51 -9.59
C VAL A 3 -0.35 -6.79 -8.52
N VAL A 4 0.04 -6.60 -7.27
CA VAL A 4 -0.84 -6.67 -6.11
C VAL A 4 -0.83 -5.33 -5.39
N GLY A 5 -2.00 -4.87 -4.98
CA GLY A 5 -2.17 -3.76 -4.05
C GLY A 5 -2.80 -4.25 -2.75
N VAL A 6 -2.33 -3.73 -1.62
CA VAL A 6 -2.80 -4.10 -0.28
C VAL A 6 -3.08 -2.82 0.51
N ASP A 7 -4.32 -2.63 0.94
CA ASP A 7 -4.68 -1.63 1.96
C ASP A 7 -4.69 -2.32 3.32
N LEU A 8 -3.57 -2.23 4.04
CA LEU A 8 -3.31 -3.06 5.20
C LEU A 8 -4.00 -2.51 6.44
N ALA A 9 -4.80 -3.34 7.12
CA ALA A 9 -5.33 -2.98 8.42
C ALA A 9 -4.30 -3.18 9.53
N GLY A 10 -4.35 -2.35 10.58
CA GLY A 10 -3.39 -2.47 11.69
C GLY A 10 -3.51 -3.77 12.49
N LYS A 11 -4.71 -4.32 12.60
CA LYS A 11 -4.99 -5.58 13.30
C LYS A 11 -5.55 -6.61 12.34
N SER A 12 -5.21 -7.88 12.54
CA SER A 12 -5.67 -8.99 11.71
C SER A 12 -7.17 -9.28 11.84
N GLU A 13 -7.83 -8.82 12.90
CA GLU A 13 -9.30 -8.89 13.06
C GLU A 13 -10.07 -7.92 12.16
N ASN A 14 -9.37 -6.90 11.61
CA ASN A 14 -9.95 -5.90 10.73
C ASN A 14 -9.72 -6.28 9.25
N PRO A 15 -10.67 -5.91 8.36
CA PRO A 15 -10.54 -6.20 6.94
C PRO A 15 -9.34 -5.47 6.32
N THR A 16 -8.52 -6.21 5.58
CA THR A 16 -7.45 -5.71 4.73
C THR A 16 -7.91 -5.79 3.28
N GLY A 17 -7.88 -4.66 2.59
CA GLY A 17 -8.16 -4.63 1.16
C GLY A 17 -7.05 -5.33 0.38
N PHE A 18 -7.44 -6.19 -0.56
CA PHE A 18 -6.50 -6.87 -1.43
C PHE A 18 -6.95 -6.76 -2.88
N CYS A 19 -6.08 -6.28 -3.76
CA CYS A 19 -6.33 -6.19 -5.19
C CYS A 19 -5.26 -6.93 -5.97
N SER A 20 -5.67 -7.84 -6.85
CA SER A 20 -4.81 -8.39 -7.90
C SER A 20 -5.16 -7.73 -9.23
N LEU A 21 -4.15 -7.24 -9.94
CA LEU A 21 -4.35 -6.54 -11.20
C LEU A 21 -3.40 -7.07 -12.27
N THR A 22 -3.98 -7.39 -13.42
CA THR A 22 -3.28 -7.80 -14.64
C THR A 22 -3.56 -6.79 -15.76
N ASP A 23 -2.99 -7.01 -16.94
CA ASP A 23 -3.26 -6.15 -18.10
C ASP A 23 -4.73 -6.18 -18.56
N SER A 24 -5.48 -7.24 -18.20
CA SER A 24 -6.85 -7.46 -18.68
C SER A 24 -7.94 -7.29 -17.62
N LYS A 25 -7.61 -7.40 -16.32
CA LYS A 25 -8.62 -7.32 -15.26
C LYS A 25 -8.03 -6.91 -13.91
N SER A 26 -8.91 -6.45 -13.03
CA SER A 26 -8.64 -6.25 -11.60
C SER A 26 -9.67 -7.01 -10.77
N GLU A 27 -9.21 -7.73 -9.76
CA GLU A 27 -10.07 -8.42 -8.79
C GLU A 27 -9.73 -7.91 -7.39
N THR A 28 -10.76 -7.55 -6.62
CA THR A 28 -10.63 -7.13 -5.23
C THR A 28 -11.30 -8.13 -4.30
N ARG A 29 -10.80 -8.22 -3.07
CA ARG A 29 -11.38 -8.97 -1.96
C ARG A 29 -10.85 -8.46 -0.63
N LEU A 30 -11.47 -8.92 0.45
CA LEU A 30 -11.00 -8.67 1.81
C LEU A 30 -10.23 -9.89 2.33
N LEU A 31 -9.07 -9.64 2.93
CA LEU A 31 -8.28 -10.61 3.68
C LEU A 31 -8.09 -10.12 5.11
N PHE A 32 -7.53 -10.97 5.98
CA PHE A 32 -7.47 -10.69 7.42
C PHE A 32 -6.08 -10.95 7.99
N SER A 33 -5.62 -12.20 8.00
CA SER A 33 -4.33 -12.58 8.59
C SER A 33 -3.15 -12.29 7.64
N ASP A 34 -1.94 -12.18 8.20
CA ASP A 34 -0.72 -12.04 7.40
C ASP A 34 -0.48 -13.31 6.57
N GLU A 35 -0.84 -14.47 7.11
CA GLU A 35 -0.77 -15.76 6.44
C GLU A 35 -1.68 -15.82 5.20
N ASP A 36 -2.92 -15.31 5.29
CA ASP A 36 -3.84 -15.22 4.15
C ASP A 36 -3.27 -14.33 3.04
N ILE A 37 -2.76 -13.15 3.43
CA ILE A 37 -2.15 -12.18 2.51
C ILE A 37 -0.96 -12.81 1.80
N ILE A 38 -0.05 -13.45 2.54
CA ILE A 38 1.15 -14.11 2.00
C ILE A 38 0.75 -15.27 1.08
N SER A 39 -0.20 -16.11 1.49
CA SER A 39 -0.68 -17.25 0.69
C SER A 39 -1.24 -16.79 -0.66
N GLU A 40 -2.08 -15.75 -0.66
CA GLU A 40 -2.63 -15.17 -1.89
C GLU A 40 -1.54 -14.58 -2.79
N ILE A 41 -0.57 -13.86 -2.21
CA ILE A 41 0.59 -13.35 -2.95
C ILE A 41 1.39 -14.50 -3.58
N ASP A 42 1.62 -15.60 -2.87
CA ASP A 42 2.37 -16.76 -3.37
C ASP A 42 1.66 -17.53 -4.48
N VAL A 43 0.32 -17.55 -4.47
CA VAL A 43 -0.49 -18.09 -5.56
C VAL A 43 -0.39 -17.18 -6.79
N ILE A 44 -0.50 -15.86 -6.57
CA ILE A 44 -0.52 -14.86 -7.64
C ILE A 44 0.86 -14.71 -8.28
N LYS A 45 1.94 -14.69 -7.48
CA LYS A 45 3.33 -14.38 -7.88
C LYS A 45 3.42 -13.07 -8.67
N PRO A 46 3.12 -11.91 -8.05
CA PRO A 46 3.15 -10.63 -8.75
C PRO A 46 4.57 -10.13 -9.01
N ASP A 47 4.71 -9.33 -10.06
CA ASP A 47 5.94 -8.61 -10.44
C ASP A 47 6.27 -7.48 -9.44
N CYS A 48 5.24 -6.93 -8.77
CA CYS A 48 5.38 -5.92 -7.72
C CYS A 48 4.17 -5.94 -6.77
N ILE A 49 4.44 -5.66 -5.49
CA ILE A 49 3.44 -5.52 -4.43
C ILE A 49 3.48 -4.07 -3.93
N ALA A 50 2.35 -3.38 -3.92
CA ALA A 50 2.19 -2.09 -3.27
C ALA A 50 1.38 -2.27 -1.98
N ILE A 51 1.84 -1.67 -0.89
CA ILE A 51 1.17 -1.75 0.42
C ILE A 51 0.96 -0.33 0.94
N ASP A 52 -0.29 0.01 1.28
CA ASP A 52 -0.63 1.24 2.03
C ASP A 52 -0.41 1.02 3.52
N ALA A 53 0.83 1.25 3.95
CA ALA A 53 1.19 1.30 5.36
C ALA A 53 2.62 1.82 5.54
N PRO A 54 2.96 2.50 6.64
CA PRO A 54 4.35 2.83 6.95
C PRO A 54 5.22 1.57 7.13
N PHE A 55 6.34 1.43 6.39
CA PHE A 55 7.22 0.26 6.53
C PHE A 55 8.15 0.32 7.75
N TRP A 56 8.23 1.50 8.38
CA TRP A 56 9.10 1.76 9.52
C TRP A 56 8.60 2.95 10.34
N LEU A 57 9.05 3.03 11.60
CA LEU A 57 8.72 4.15 12.51
C LEU A 57 9.84 5.21 12.47
N PRO A 58 9.51 6.51 12.55
CA PRO A 58 10.52 7.57 12.59
C PRO A 58 11.50 7.36 13.75
N ARG A 59 12.79 7.58 13.49
CA ARG A 59 13.85 7.49 14.52
C ARG A 59 13.94 8.75 15.37
N PHE A 60 13.64 9.90 14.79
CA PHE A 60 13.64 11.22 15.43
C PHE A 60 12.42 11.99 14.97
N GLY A 61 11.83 12.78 15.88
CA GLY A 61 10.62 13.56 15.57
C GLY A 61 9.38 12.71 15.31
N ALA A 62 8.29 13.38 14.89
CA ALA A 62 6.99 12.75 14.67
C ALA A 62 6.78 12.23 13.24
N TRP A 63 7.61 12.65 12.28
CA TRP A 63 7.41 12.41 10.85
C TRP A 63 8.64 11.75 10.23
N ARG A 64 8.43 10.88 9.24
CA ARG A 64 9.51 10.42 8.36
C ARG A 64 9.71 11.46 7.24
N PRO A 65 10.89 11.48 6.58
CA PRO A 65 11.11 12.35 5.43
C PRO A 65 10.04 12.21 4.34
N CYS A 66 9.51 10.99 4.14
CA CYS A 66 8.44 10.73 3.19
C CYS A 66 7.10 11.39 3.56
N GLU A 67 6.71 11.39 4.85
CA GLU A 67 5.53 12.15 5.29
C GLU A 67 5.72 13.66 5.12
N GLU A 68 6.91 14.19 5.41
CA GLU A 68 7.20 15.61 5.22
C GLU A 68 7.05 16.03 3.76
N LYS A 69 7.53 15.20 2.83
CA LYS A 69 7.35 15.43 1.38
C LYS A 69 5.88 15.38 0.98
N LEU A 70 5.10 14.43 1.50
CA LEU A 70 3.65 14.39 1.28
C LEU A 70 2.94 15.64 1.81
N LEU A 71 3.30 16.12 3.00
CA LEU A 71 2.74 17.35 3.58
C LEU A 71 3.05 18.57 2.71
N ARG A 72 4.28 18.71 2.22
CA ARG A 72 4.67 19.79 1.29
C ARG A 72 3.91 19.76 -0.04
N ARG A 73 3.43 18.59 -0.45
CA ARG A 73 2.56 18.39 -1.63
C ARG A 73 1.08 18.69 -1.37
N GLY A 74 0.73 19.09 -0.15
CA GLY A 74 -0.65 19.37 0.24
C GLY A 74 -1.48 18.11 0.54
N PHE A 75 -0.83 16.96 0.76
CA PHE A 75 -1.48 15.79 1.32
C PHE A 75 -1.52 15.87 2.85
N ARG A 76 -2.29 14.97 3.48
CA ARG A 76 -2.49 14.95 4.93
C ARG A 76 -2.23 13.54 5.49
N PRO A 77 -0.99 13.03 5.43
CA PRO A 77 -0.66 11.76 6.07
C PRO A 77 -0.82 11.87 7.59
N LEU A 78 -1.05 10.72 8.24
CA LEU A 78 -1.01 10.61 9.70
C LEU A 78 0.40 10.23 10.15
N SER A 79 0.82 10.71 11.32
CA SER A 79 2.11 10.33 11.89
C SER A 79 2.13 8.82 12.20
N PRO A 80 3.19 8.08 11.79
CA PRO A 80 3.36 6.67 12.15
C PRO A 80 3.45 6.41 13.67
N LEU A 81 3.69 7.44 14.49
CA LEU A 81 3.76 7.32 15.94
C LEU A 81 2.39 7.37 16.65
N LEU A 82 1.31 7.72 15.94
CA LEU A 82 -0.04 7.65 16.52
C LEU A 82 -0.34 6.20 16.95
N PRO A 83 -1.06 5.95 18.06
CA PRO A 83 -1.21 4.60 18.61
C PRO A 83 -1.71 3.56 17.60
N THR A 84 -2.71 3.91 16.79
CA THR A 84 -3.27 3.03 15.75
C THR A 84 -2.29 2.84 14.59
N MET A 85 -1.66 3.92 14.12
CA MET A 85 -0.67 3.88 13.05
C MET A 85 0.58 3.10 13.44
N ARG A 86 0.99 3.15 14.71
CA ARG A 86 2.15 2.41 15.21
C ARG A 86 1.93 0.90 15.13
N ILE A 87 0.72 0.44 15.45
CA ILE A 87 0.33 -0.97 15.32
C ILE A 87 0.41 -1.38 13.84
N LEU A 88 -0.18 -0.58 12.95
CA LEU A 88 -0.11 -0.79 11.50
C LEU A 88 1.32 -0.83 10.98
N ALA A 89 2.15 0.14 11.35
CA ALA A 89 3.53 0.23 10.90
C ALA A 89 4.38 -0.96 11.35
N LEU A 90 4.18 -1.42 12.59
CA LEU A 90 4.89 -2.61 13.10
C LEU A 90 4.44 -3.89 12.39
N ARG A 91 3.15 -4.02 12.08
CA ARG A 91 2.61 -5.13 11.28
C ARG A 91 3.18 -5.11 9.86
N ALA A 92 3.09 -3.97 9.18
CA ALA A 92 3.62 -3.77 7.83
C ALA A 92 5.11 -4.09 7.77
N SER A 93 5.91 -3.61 8.74
CA SER A 93 7.36 -3.88 8.79
C SER A 93 7.68 -5.38 8.84
N LYS A 94 6.92 -6.15 9.63
CA LYS A 94 7.07 -7.62 9.71
C LYS A 94 6.67 -8.30 8.40
N LEU A 95 5.50 -7.95 7.85
CA LEU A 95 4.99 -8.51 6.60
C LEU A 95 5.95 -8.24 5.42
N VAL A 96 6.41 -7.00 5.29
CA VAL A 96 7.37 -6.57 4.27
C VAL A 96 8.69 -7.32 4.40
N LYS A 97 9.19 -7.54 5.63
CA LYS A 97 10.40 -8.32 5.86
C LYS A 97 10.24 -9.75 5.32
N VAL A 98 9.17 -10.45 5.69
CA VAL A 98 8.90 -11.83 5.24
C VAL A 98 8.79 -11.90 3.71
N LEU A 99 8.03 -10.99 3.10
CA LEU A 99 7.84 -10.98 1.64
C LEU A 99 9.15 -10.66 0.90
N ARG A 100 10.00 -9.76 1.42
CA ARG A 100 11.33 -9.48 0.85
C ARG A 100 12.27 -10.67 0.96
N GLU A 101 12.25 -11.40 2.09
CA GLU A 101 13.03 -12.64 2.27
C GLU A 101 12.60 -13.74 1.29
N ARG A 102 11.34 -13.71 0.83
CA ARG A 102 10.82 -14.58 -0.25
C ARG A 102 11.16 -14.08 -1.67
N GLY A 103 11.83 -12.94 -1.80
CA GLY A 103 12.28 -12.38 -3.08
C GLY A 103 11.27 -11.46 -3.78
N TYR A 104 10.18 -11.06 -3.11
CA TYR A 104 9.21 -10.16 -3.73
C TYR A 104 9.71 -8.70 -3.80
N LYS A 105 9.35 -8.02 -4.90
CA LYS A 105 9.49 -6.57 -5.04
C LYS A 105 8.32 -5.86 -4.37
N ILE A 106 8.62 -4.97 -3.43
CA ILE A 106 7.59 -4.31 -2.59
C ILE A 106 7.86 -2.81 -2.49
N ILE A 107 6.80 -2.02 -2.69
CA ILE A 107 6.81 -0.57 -2.56
C ILE A 107 5.81 -0.09 -1.51
N GLU A 108 6.17 0.98 -0.80
CA GLU A 108 5.27 1.68 0.10
C GLU A 108 4.43 2.67 -0.70
N VAL A 109 3.12 2.74 -0.43
CA VAL A 109 2.19 3.65 -1.12
C VAL A 109 1.38 4.43 -0.10
N PHE A 110 0.90 5.61 -0.47
CA PHE A 110 -0.14 6.33 0.26
C PHE A 110 -1.35 6.50 -0.68
N SER A 111 -2.37 5.64 -0.53
CA SER A 111 -3.45 5.50 -1.52
C SER A 111 -4.20 6.80 -1.79
N ASN A 112 -4.41 7.62 -0.76
CA ASN A 112 -5.05 8.94 -0.89
C ASN A 112 -4.29 9.89 -1.83
N ALA A 113 -2.96 9.80 -1.90
CA ALA A 113 -2.22 10.56 -2.90
C ALA A 113 -2.44 10.02 -4.30
N SER A 114 -2.43 8.69 -4.46
CA SER A 114 -2.71 8.03 -5.73
C SER A 114 -4.12 8.35 -6.25
N GLU A 115 -5.15 8.32 -5.38
CA GLU A 115 -6.52 8.72 -5.74
C GLU A 115 -6.55 10.13 -6.35
N LYS A 116 -5.97 11.09 -5.63
CA LYS A 116 -5.98 12.50 -6.03
C LYS A 116 -5.22 12.73 -7.34
N ILE A 117 -4.07 12.09 -7.50
CA ILE A 117 -3.23 12.25 -8.70
C ILE A 117 -3.88 11.60 -9.92
N LEU A 118 -4.47 10.42 -9.76
CA LEU A 118 -5.14 9.70 -10.85
C LEU A 118 -6.53 10.29 -11.18
N GLY A 119 -7.04 11.23 -10.38
CA GLY A 119 -8.35 11.83 -10.57
C GLY A 119 -9.50 10.82 -10.39
N LEU A 120 -9.28 9.81 -9.57
CA LEU A 120 -10.26 8.76 -9.31
C LEU A 120 -11.15 9.13 -8.13
N SER A 121 -12.30 8.46 -8.04
CA SER A 121 -13.17 8.55 -6.88
C SER A 121 -13.84 7.20 -6.63
N LYS A 122 -14.01 6.87 -5.35
CA LYS A 122 -14.68 5.63 -4.95
C LYS A 122 -16.15 5.67 -5.36
N GLU A 123 -16.61 4.62 -6.02
CA GLU A 123 -18.04 4.42 -6.25
C GLU A 123 -18.80 4.29 -4.91
N PRO A 124 -20.04 4.81 -4.80
CA PRO A 124 -20.78 4.82 -3.54
C PRO A 124 -20.93 3.45 -2.87
N ARG A 125 -21.14 2.38 -3.67
CA ARG A 125 -21.40 1.02 -3.17
C ARG A 125 -20.16 0.16 -3.00
N LYS A 126 -18.98 0.61 -3.44
CA LYS A 126 -17.73 -0.16 -3.25
C LYS A 126 -17.22 -0.05 -1.82
N ASN A 127 -16.69 -1.15 -1.30
CA ASN A 127 -15.95 -1.16 -0.05
C ASN A 127 -14.70 -0.27 -0.16
N LYS A 128 -14.37 0.46 0.93
CA LYS A 128 -13.27 1.43 0.94
C LYS A 128 -11.91 0.73 0.90
N ASP A 129 -11.72 -0.32 1.70
CA ASP A 129 -10.45 -1.05 1.78
C ASP A 129 -10.13 -1.71 0.42
N GLU A 130 -11.12 -2.33 -0.23
CA GLU A 130 -10.96 -2.88 -1.59
C GLU A 130 -10.60 -1.82 -2.63
N TYR A 131 -11.17 -0.63 -2.51
CA TYR A 131 -10.86 0.49 -3.41
C TYR A 131 -9.46 1.04 -3.17
N ASP A 132 -9.02 1.17 -1.92
CA ASP A 132 -7.67 1.62 -1.59
C ASP A 132 -6.61 0.61 -2.02
N ALA A 133 -6.93 -0.69 -1.92
CA ALA A 133 -6.12 -1.75 -2.49
C ALA A 133 -6.01 -1.66 -4.02
N LEU A 134 -7.09 -1.29 -4.73
CA LEU A 134 -7.04 -1.02 -6.17
C LEU A 134 -6.12 0.17 -6.48
N LEU A 135 -6.20 1.26 -5.72
CA LEU A 135 -5.30 2.41 -5.88
C LEU A 135 -3.83 2.03 -5.67
N CYS A 136 -3.56 1.16 -4.70
CA CYS A 136 -2.23 0.58 -4.50
C CYS A 136 -1.77 -0.22 -5.72
N ALA A 137 -2.63 -1.09 -6.26
CA ALA A 137 -2.31 -1.90 -7.43
C ALA A 137 -2.03 -1.03 -8.67
N LEU A 138 -2.81 0.04 -8.88
CA LEU A 138 -2.57 1.03 -9.94
C LEU A 138 -1.23 1.75 -9.76
N THR A 139 -0.84 2.04 -8.51
CA THR A 139 0.46 2.64 -8.20
C THR A 139 1.61 1.67 -8.47
N ALA A 140 1.47 0.39 -8.12
CA ALA A 140 2.45 -0.65 -8.47
C ALA A 140 2.62 -0.80 -9.99
N LYS A 141 1.51 -0.74 -10.74
CA LYS A 141 1.54 -0.72 -12.21
C LYS A 141 2.31 0.48 -12.75
N ALA A 142 1.99 1.69 -12.29
CA ALA A 142 2.69 2.92 -12.69
C ALA A 142 4.19 2.85 -12.35
N TYR A 143 4.54 2.27 -11.20
CA TYR A 143 5.92 2.05 -10.79
C TYR A 143 6.69 1.11 -11.74
N LEU A 144 6.09 -0.01 -12.15
CA LEU A 144 6.69 -0.92 -13.14
C LEU A 144 6.81 -0.29 -14.54
N GLU A 145 5.91 0.62 -14.90
CA GLU A 145 5.96 1.38 -16.15
C GLU A 145 6.93 2.58 -16.11
N GLY A 146 7.57 2.86 -14.96
CA GLY A 146 8.44 4.02 -14.80
C GLY A 146 7.72 5.37 -14.70
N LYS A 147 6.40 5.36 -14.49
CA LYS A 147 5.54 6.56 -14.38
C LYS A 147 5.23 6.87 -12.92
N TYR A 148 6.26 7.09 -12.13
CA TYR A 148 6.12 7.33 -10.70
C TYR A 148 7.07 8.41 -10.21
N GLU A 149 6.82 8.85 -8.98
CA GLU A 149 7.75 9.64 -8.19
C GLU A 149 7.99 8.95 -6.84
N ASP A 150 9.25 9.00 -6.38
CA ASP A 150 9.67 8.49 -5.07
C ASP A 150 9.83 9.66 -4.09
N LEU A 151 9.01 9.64 -3.03
CA LEU A 151 9.04 10.62 -1.95
C LEU A 151 9.83 10.10 -0.75
N ASP A 152 11.09 9.71 -0.93
CA ASP A 152 11.94 9.10 0.11
C ASP A 152 11.34 7.81 0.71
N GLY A 153 10.78 6.96 -0.16
CA GLY A 153 10.29 5.63 0.15
C GLY A 153 8.82 5.41 -0.18
N ILE A 154 8.00 6.46 -0.15
CA ILE A 154 6.59 6.39 -0.59
C ILE A 154 6.51 6.67 -2.09
N ILE A 155 5.97 5.70 -2.82
CA ILE A 155 5.77 5.79 -4.26
C ILE A 155 4.38 6.36 -4.55
N ILE A 156 4.34 7.34 -5.45
CA ILE A 156 3.10 7.92 -6.00
C ILE A 156 3.14 7.87 -7.53
N PRO A 157 1.98 7.74 -8.21
CA PRO A 157 1.93 7.81 -9.68
C PRO A 157 2.25 9.22 -10.20
N ARG A 158 2.64 9.31 -11.47
CA ARG A 158 2.88 10.57 -12.20
C ARG A 158 1.98 10.70 -13.42
#